data_AF-A0A1D7TY18-F1
#
_entry.id   AF-A0A1D7TY18-F1
#
_cell.length_a   1.000
_cell.length_b   1.000
_cell.length_c   1.000
_cell.angle_alpha   90.00
_cell.angle_beta   90.00
_cell.angle_gamma   90.00
#
_symmetry.space_group_name_H-M   'P 1'
#
loop_
_entity.id
_entity.type
_entity.pdbx_description
1 polymer ?
#
loop_
_entity_poly.entity_id
_entity_poly.type
_entity_poly.pdbx_seq_one_letter_code
_entity_poly.pdbx_strand_id
1 'polypeptide(L)' 'MAESFFSRLRRTEIGTHHHMAGPYLNAYSSKMAWREDHRRASNGEQYLMVTSAAPAHLASRIWKGYWQCSA' A
#
# COMPACT_ATOMS: atom_id res chain seq x y z
N MET A 1 19.67 3.91 -2.09
CA MET A 1 18.23 4.26 -1.99
C MET A 1 17.31 3.09 -2.38
N ALA A 2 17.63 2.30 -3.42
CA ALA A 2 16.80 1.16 -3.80
C ALA A 2 16.96 -0.07 -2.88
N GLU A 3 18.16 -0.36 -2.39
CA GLU A 3 18.46 -1.55 -1.58
C GLU A 3 17.75 -1.55 -0.22
N SER A 4 17.61 -0.38 0.41
CA SER A 4 16.86 -0.24 1.67
C SER A 4 15.37 -0.50 1.47
N PHE A 5 14.82 -0.09 0.33
CA PHE A 5 13.44 -0.35 -0.04
C PHE A 5 13.20 -1.84 -0.30
N PHE A 6 14.04 -2.50 -1.11
CA PHE A 6 13.94 -3.94 -1.37
C PHE A 6 14.07 -4.78 -0.10
N SER A 7 14.98 -4.40 0.80
CA SER A 7 15.16 -5.08 2.09
C SER A 7 13.91 -5.01 2.97
N ARG A 8 13.22 -3.86 2.99
CA ARG A 8 11.97 -3.67 3.75
C ARG A 8 10.81 -4.40 3.10
N LEU A 9 10.69 -4.33 1.77
CA LEU A 9 9.67 -5.03 1.00
C LEU A 9 9.73 -6.55 1.25
N ARG A 10 10.94 -7.13 1.21
CA ARG A 10 11.17 -8.55 1.53
C ARG A 10 10.81 -8.90 2.97
N ARG A 11 11.09 -8.01 3.94
CA ARG A 11 10.70 -8.22 5.34
C ARG A 11 9.18 -8.22 5.53
N THR A 12 8.45 -7.38 4.79
CA THR A 12 6.99 -7.34 4.83
C THR A 12 6.31 -8.50 4.11
N GLU A 13 6.95 -9.08 3.09
CA GLU A 13 6.55 -10.35 2.51
C GLU A 13 6.68 -11.45 3.56
N ILE A 14 7.88 -11.70 4.09
CA ILE A 14 8.10 -12.77 5.08
C ILE A 14 7.23 -12.60 6.34
N GLY A 15 7.01 -11.36 6.81
CA GLY A 15 6.34 -11.09 8.08
C GLY A 15 4.81 -10.98 8.03
N THR A 16 4.26 -10.23 7.08
CA THR A 16 2.83 -9.89 7.08
C THR A 16 2.07 -10.52 5.92
N HIS A 17 2.73 -10.73 4.78
CA HIS A 17 2.07 -11.20 3.56
C HIS A 17 2.71 -12.50 3.10
N HIS A 18 2.10 -13.64 3.42
CA HIS A 18 2.61 -14.98 3.11
C HIS A 18 3.21 -15.15 1.70
N HIS A 19 2.69 -14.44 0.70
CA HIS A 19 3.26 -14.34 -0.62
C HIS A 19 2.76 -13.06 -1.33
N MET A 20 3.67 -12.18 -1.75
CA MET A 20 3.32 -11.02 -2.58
C MET A 20 3.62 -11.33 -4.05
N ALA A 21 2.66 -11.89 -4.78
CA ALA A 21 2.84 -12.16 -6.21
C ALA A 21 1.60 -11.89 -7.04
N GLY A 22 1.80 -11.91 -8.35
CA GLY A 22 0.73 -11.80 -9.35
C GLY A 22 0.19 -10.37 -9.49
N PRO A 23 -1.11 -10.22 -9.81
CA PRO A 23 -1.69 -8.94 -10.25
C PRO A 23 -1.66 -7.83 -9.19
N TYR A 24 -1.47 -8.19 -7.91
CA TYR A 24 -1.48 -7.24 -6.80
C TYR A 24 -0.08 -6.74 -6.38
N LEU A 25 0.99 -7.28 -6.97
CA LEU A 25 2.36 -6.91 -6.60
C LEU A 25 2.59 -5.39 -6.70
N ASN A 26 2.09 -4.76 -7.77
CA ASN A 26 2.21 -3.31 -7.97
C ASN A 26 1.48 -2.51 -6.87
N ALA A 27 0.29 -2.95 -6.45
CA ALA A 27 -0.43 -2.28 -5.38
C ALA A 27 0.31 -2.41 -4.03
N TYR A 28 0.89 -3.57 -3.75
CA TYR A 28 1.70 -3.77 -2.54
C TYR A 28 3.01 -2.99 -2.56
N SER A 29 3.72 -2.96 -3.69
CA SER A 29 4.96 -2.18 -3.82
C SER A 29 4.70 -0.69 -3.69
N SER A 30 3.63 -0.18 -4.28
CA SER A 30 3.20 1.22 -4.17
C SER A 30 2.87 1.61 -2.73
N LYS A 31 2.15 0.74 -1.99
CA LYS A 31 1.88 0.94 -0.55
C LYS A 31 3.18 1.01 0.27
N MET A 32 4.14 0.13 -0.02
CA MET A 32 5.42 0.13 0.69
C MET A 32 6.25 1.36 0.35
N ALA A 33 6.21 1.82 -0.90
CA ALA A 33 6.90 3.04 -1.32
C ALA A 33 6.35 4.26 -0.56
N TRP A 34 5.03 4.37 -0.46
CA TRP A 34 4.39 5.43 0.31
C TRP A 34 4.79 5.41 1.81
N ARG A 35 4.82 4.22 2.42
CA ARG A 35 5.25 4.07 3.83
C ARG A 35 6.71 4.43 4.04
N GLU A 36 7.58 4.12 3.09
CA GLU A 36 8.99 4.43 3.19
C GLU A 36 9.26 5.93 3.07
N ASP A 37 8.53 6.60 2.18
CA ASP A 37 8.59 8.06 2.03
C ASP A 37 8.09 8.78 3.29
N HIS A 38 6.97 8.31 3.86
CA HIS A 38 6.32 8.91 5.03
C HIS A 38 6.77 8.31 6.37
N ARG A 39 7.88 7.55 6.41
CA ARG A 39 8.36 6.86 7.62
C ARG A 39 8.69 7.77 8.80
N ARG A 40 8.90 9.06 8.54
CA ARG A 40 9.21 10.09 9.55
C ARG A 40 7.97 10.89 9.97
N ALA A 41 6.87 10.77 9.24
CA ALA A 41 5.61 11.40 9.60
C ALA A 41 4.97 10.64 10.76
N SER A 42 4.38 11.36 11.71
CA SER A 42 3.62 10.75 12.79
C SER A 42 2.42 9.96 12.25
N ASN A 43 1.91 9.00 13.01
CA ASN A 43 0.72 8.26 12.61
C ASN A 43 -0.49 9.19 12.38
N GLY A 44 -0.61 10.26 13.16
CA GLY A 44 -1.67 11.25 13.00
C GLY A 44 -1.57 11.99 11.66
N GLU A 45 -0.37 12.42 11.28
CA GLU A 45 -0.14 13.04 9.97
C GLU A 45 -0.41 12.06 8.82
N GLN A 46 0.03 10.81 8.94
CA GLN A 46 -0.26 9.78 7.94
C GLN A 46 -1.76 9.55 7.76
N TYR A 47 -2.51 9.53 8.86
CA TYR A 47 -3.97 9.42 8.83
C TYR A 47 -4.62 10.61 8.12
N LEU A 48 -4.18 11.83 8.42
CA LEU A 48 -4.69 13.05 7.79
C LEU A 48 -4.36 13.10 6.29
N MET A 49 -3.15 12.67 5.89
CA MET A 49 -2.75 12.59 4.48
C MET A 49 -3.65 11.64 3.67
N VAL A 50 -3.91 10.44 4.21
CA VAL A 50 -4.78 9.47 3.52
C VAL A 50 -6.23 9.96 3.50
N THR A 51 -6.72 10.47 4.63
CA THR A 51 -8.12 10.93 4.76
C THR A 51 -8.42 12.14 3.87
N SER A 52 -7.46 13.06 3.73
CA SER A 52 -7.60 14.21 2.83
C SER A 52 -7.49 13.83 1.35
N ALA A 53 -6.70 12.82 1.00
CA ALA A 53 -6.54 12.34 -0.38
C ALA A 53 -7.71 11.44 -0.85
N ALA A 54 -8.33 10.70 0.06
CA ALA A 54 -9.41 9.75 -0.26
C ALA A 54 -10.60 10.35 -1.05
N PRO A 55 -11.20 11.49 -0.65
CA PRO A 55 -12.35 12.06 -1.36
C PRO A 55 -11.98 12.69 -2.71
N ALA A 56 -10.72 13.08 -2.91
CA ALA A 56 -10.24 13.65 -4.16
C ALA A 56 -9.96 12.59 -5.23
N HIS A 57 -9.83 11.32 -4.84
CA HIS A 57 -9.46 10.24 -5.73
C HIS A 57 -10.70 9.53 -6.32
N LEU A 58 -10.66 9.25 -7.63
CA LEU A 58 -11.71 8.50 -8.32
C LEU A 58 -11.78 7.04 -7.85
N ALA A 59 -12.89 6.35 -8.13
CA ALA A 59 -13.01 4.93 -7.81
C ALA A 59 -11.88 4.11 -8.47
N SER A 60 -11.20 3.28 -7.67
CA SER A 60 -10.09 2.45 -8.18
C SER A 60 -10.61 1.38 -9.15
N ARG A 61 -10.08 1.35 -10.37
CA ARG A 61 -10.45 0.34 -11.39
C ARG A 61 -9.97 -1.07 -11.06
N ILE A 62 -8.94 -1.19 -10.22
CA ILE A 62 -8.34 -2.48 -9.84
C ILE A 62 -9.07 -3.07 -8.62
N TRP A 63 -9.51 -2.22 -7.70
CA TRP A 63 -10.09 -2.64 -6.42
C TRP A 63 -11.61 -2.50 -6.35
N LYS A 64 -12.26 -1.79 -7.28
CA LYS A 64 -13.72 -1.68 -7.32
C LYS A 64 -14.35 -3.07 -7.44
N GLY A 65 -15.30 -3.35 -6.57
CA GLY A 65 -16.02 -4.63 -6.56
C GLY A 65 -15.29 -5.77 -5.86
N TYR A 66 -14.07 -5.55 -5.34
CA TYR A 66 -13.32 -6.59 -4.63
C TYR A 66 -14.08 -7.17 -3.42
N TRP A 67 -14.85 -6.32 -2.71
CA TRP A 67 -15.68 -6.72 -1.57
C TRP A 67 -17.13 -7.05 -1.95
N GLN A 68 -17.52 -6.88 -3.21
CA GLN A 68 -18.85 -7.24 -3.67
C GLN A 68 -18.81 -8.73 -4.00
N CYS A 69 -19.13 -9.59 -3.03
CA CYS A 69 -19.38 -10.99 -3.32
C CYS A 69 -20.46 -11.05 -4.41
N SER A 70 -20.13 -11.59 -5.59
CA SER A 70 -21.17 -12.01 -6.53
C SER A 70 -22.05 -13.00 -5.81
N ALA A 71 -23.36 -12.75 -5.82
CA ALA A 71 -24.34 -13.81 -5.60
C ALA A 71 -24.24 -14.84 -6.73
#